data_AF-D9VXQ8-F1
#
_entry.id   AF-D9VXQ8-F1
#
_cell.length_a   1.000
_cell.length_b   1.000
_cell.length_c   1.000
_cell.angle_alpha   90.00
_cell.angle_beta   90.00
_cell.angle_gamma   90.00
#
_symmetry.space_group_name_H-M   'P 1'
#
loop_
_entity.id
_entity.type
_entity.pdbx_description
1 polymer ?
#
loop_
_entity_poly.entity_id
_entity_poly.type
_entity_poly.pdbx_seq_one_letter_code
_entity_poly.pdbx_strand_id
1 'polypeptide(L)'
;MRLAFAPDAPLGEVVADAALVQRQADDGAWVGEAGGNRFSVQGPQDPAEAGSLAHTGPREWAYGGMAVAALAAGGGLLLGARRIRASG
;
A
#
# COMPACT_ATOMS: atom_id res chain seq x y z
N MET A 1 2.55 -10.51 2.95
CA MET A 1 2.48 -10.92 4.36
C MET A 1 1.53 -9.98 5.08
N ARG A 2 0.67 -10.49 5.97
CA ARG A 2 -0.24 -9.66 6.80
C ARG A 2 -0.09 -10.09 8.25
N LEU A 3 0.16 -9.12 9.14
CA LEU A 3 0.28 -9.31 10.58
C LEU A 3 -0.94 -8.68 11.26
N ALA A 4 -1.39 -9.27 12.36
CA ALA A 4 -2.47 -8.76 13.20
C ALA A 4 -2.25 -9.19 14.65
N PHE A 5 -2.70 -8.36 15.59
CA PHE A 5 -2.74 -8.73 17.01
C PHE A 5 -3.78 -9.83 17.27
N ALA A 6 -3.53 -10.66 18.27
CA ALA A 6 -4.52 -11.62 18.75
C ALA A 6 -5.76 -10.86 19.30
N PRO A 7 -6.97 -11.41 19.20
CA PRO A 7 -8.19 -10.74 19.66
C PRO A 7 -8.18 -10.36 21.15
N ASP A 8 -7.41 -11.10 21.94
CA ASP A 8 -7.22 -10.96 23.38
C ASP A 8 -5.90 -10.28 23.76
N ALA A 9 -5.21 -9.66 22.79
CA ALA A 9 -3.99 -8.92 23.06
C ALA A 9 -4.26 -7.81 24.10
N PRO A 10 -3.45 -7.72 25.16
CA PRO A 10 -3.61 -6.68 26.18
C PRO A 10 -3.40 -5.30 25.56
N LEU A 11 -4.16 -4.32 26.06
CA LEU A 11 -4.00 -2.92 25.66
C LEU A 11 -2.64 -2.36 26.12
N GLY A 12 -2.10 -1.41 25.36
CA GLY A 12 -0.86 -0.72 25.71
C GLY A 12 0.21 -0.78 24.62
N GLU A 13 1.43 -0.39 24.97
CA GLU A 13 2.57 -0.37 24.05
C GLU A 13 3.11 -1.78 23.81
N VAL A 14 3.31 -2.12 22.54
CA VAL A 14 3.96 -3.34 22.09
C VAL A 14 5.16 -2.98 21.24
N VAL A 15 6.35 -3.44 21.64
CA VAL A 15 7.55 -3.35 20.83
C VAL A 15 7.72 -4.67 20.10
N ALA A 16 7.74 -4.62 18.77
CA ALA A 16 8.07 -5.77 17.96
C ALA A 16 9.36 -5.50 17.17
N ASP A 17 10.28 -6.46 17.22
CA ASP A 17 11.47 -6.43 16.40
C ASP A 17 11.18 -7.12 15.07
N ALA A 18 11.47 -6.43 13.96
CA ALA A 18 11.28 -6.99 12.64
C ALA A 18 12.53 -6.67 11.81
N ALA A 19 13.05 -7.70 11.14
CA ALA A 19 14.17 -7.57 10.23
C ALA A 19 13.70 -7.73 8.78
N LEU A 20 14.14 -6.82 7.92
CA LEU A 20 14.07 -7.02 6.48
C LEU A 20 15.36 -7.71 6.05
N VAL A 21 15.24 -8.92 5.52
CA VAL A 21 16.38 -9.74 5.07
C VAL A 21 16.30 -9.91 3.57
N GLN A 22 17.39 -9.61 2.89
CA GLN A 22 17.50 -9.63 1.43
C GLN A 22 18.72 -10.43 1.01
N ARG A 23 18.62 -11.20 -0.07
CA ARG A 23 19.78 -11.89 -0.62
C ARG A 23 20.70 -10.84 -1.24
N GLN A 24 21.96 -10.86 -0.85
CA GLN A 24 22.98 -10.03 -1.46
C GLN A 24 23.48 -10.74 -2.70
N ALA A 25 23.22 -10.14 -3.87
CA ALA A 25 23.72 -10.64 -5.17
C ALA A 25 23.54 -12.17 -5.36
N ASP A 26 24.38 -12.77 -6.19
CA ASP A 26 24.32 -14.20 -6.51
C ASP A 26 25.26 -15.07 -5.67
N ASP A 27 26.08 -14.45 -4.81
CA ASP A 27 27.14 -15.08 -4.03
C ASP A 27 26.65 -15.91 -2.83
N GLY A 28 25.36 -15.82 -2.50
CA GLY A 28 24.75 -16.55 -1.38
C GLY A 28 24.85 -15.85 -0.04
N ALA A 29 25.39 -14.63 0.01
CA ALA A 29 25.36 -13.79 1.19
C ALA A 29 23.96 -13.20 1.43
N TRP A 30 23.68 -12.88 2.69
CA TRP A 30 22.44 -12.26 3.13
C TRP A 30 22.76 -10.96 3.84
N VAL A 31 22.03 -9.90 3.51
CA VAL A 31 22.09 -8.62 4.21
C VAL A 31 20.73 -8.33 4.81
N GLY A 32 20.72 -7.84 6.04
CA GLY A 32 19.49 -7.47 6.72
C GLY A 32 19.66 -6.29 7.64
N GLU A 33 18.60 -5.50 7.75
CA GLU A 33 18.46 -4.41 8.71
C GLU A 33 17.43 -4.85 9.75
N ALA A 34 17.81 -4.80 11.03
CA ALA A 34 16.91 -5.05 12.15
C ALA A 34 16.58 -3.71 12.82
N GLY A 35 15.30 -3.50 13.11
CA GLY A 35 14.82 -2.28 13.74
C GLY A 35 13.62 -2.56 14.65
N GLY A 36 13.67 -1.98 15.85
CA GLY A 36 12.55 -2.01 16.78
C GLY A 36 11.39 -1.15 16.26
N ASN A 37 10.24 -1.76 16.07
CA ASN A 37 9.00 -1.06 15.72
C ASN A 37 8.11 -0.97 16.97
N ARG A 38 7.65 0.24 17.29
CA ARG A 38 6.77 0.51 18.44
C ARG A 38 5.34 0.66 17.96
N PHE A 39 4.46 -0.17 18.47
CA PHE A 39 3.02 -0.16 18.20
C PHE A 39 2.24 0.06 19.50
N SER A 40 0.99 0.49 19.41
CA SER A 40 0.08 0.53 20.57
C SER A 40 -1.19 -0.23 20.26
N VAL A 41 -1.59 -1.18 21.10
CA VAL A 41 -2.90 -1.83 21.05
C VAL A 41 -3.89 -0.92 21.76
N GLN A 42 -4.84 -0.37 21.00
CA GLN A 42 -5.92 0.47 21.51
C GLN A 42 -7.23 -0.32 21.53
N GLY A 43 -8.10 0.01 22.50
CA GLY A 43 -9.44 -0.56 22.55
C GLY A 43 -10.28 -0.14 21.34
N PRO A 44 -11.49 -0.71 21.17
CA PRO A 44 -12.42 -0.28 20.13
C PRO A 44 -12.63 1.23 20.24
N GLN A 45 -12.19 1.97 19.23
CA GLN A 45 -12.62 3.35 19.07
C GLN A 45 -14.08 3.33 18.59
N ASP A 46 -14.90 4.27 19.07
CA ASP A 46 -16.19 4.55 18.45
C ASP A 46 -16.01 4.60 16.93
N PRO A 47 -16.94 4.05 16.12
CA PRO A 47 -16.74 3.85 14.70
C PRO A 47 -16.31 5.17 14.05
N ALA A 48 -15.01 5.29 13.78
CA ALA A 48 -14.49 6.39 13.00
C ALA A 48 -15.09 6.25 11.61
N GLU A 49 -15.57 7.36 11.05
CA GLU A 49 -16.06 7.43 9.67
C GLU A 49 -15.10 6.66 8.76
N ALA A 50 -15.65 5.83 7.88
CA ALA A 50 -14.94 4.89 7.01
C ALA A 50 -13.88 5.51 6.06
N GLY A 51 -13.59 6.81 6.19
CA GLY A 51 -12.52 7.53 5.50
C GLY A 51 -11.19 7.60 6.24
N SER A 52 -11.08 7.17 7.51
CA SER A 52 -9.82 7.23 8.26
C SER A 52 -8.94 5.98 8.03
N LEU A 53 -8.48 5.80 6.79
CA LEU A 53 -7.36 4.88 6.53
C LEU A 53 -6.05 5.52 7.02
N ALA A 54 -5.08 4.67 7.38
CA ALA A 54 -3.75 5.12 7.78
C ALA A 54 -3.14 6.03 6.68
N HIS A 55 -2.81 7.27 7.04
CA HIS A 55 -2.15 8.21 6.15
C HIS A 55 -0.73 7.72 5.84
N THR A 56 -0.57 7.05 4.69
CA THR A 56 0.73 6.55 4.20
C THR A 56 1.50 7.63 3.44
N GLY A 57 1.61 8.82 4.04
CA GLY A 57 2.41 9.93 3.52
C GLY A 57 1.95 10.50 2.16
N PRO A 58 2.69 11.48 1.62
CA PRO A 58 2.25 12.32 0.51
C PRO A 58 2.24 11.63 -0.86
N ARG A 59 2.03 10.32 -0.96
CA ARG A 59 2.16 9.55 -2.22
C ARG A 59 0.83 9.04 -2.78
N GLU A 60 -0.26 9.19 -2.04
CA GLU A 60 -1.61 8.75 -2.40
C GLU A 60 -2.18 9.45 -3.65
N TRP A 61 -1.96 10.77 -3.78
CA TRP A 61 -2.39 11.57 -4.93
C TRP A 61 -1.68 11.18 -6.24
N ALA A 62 -0.44 10.69 -6.17
CA ALA A 62 0.32 10.29 -7.35
C ALA A 62 -0.33 9.08 -8.06
N TYR A 63 -0.83 8.11 -7.30
CA TYR A 63 -1.55 6.96 -7.85
C TYR A 63 -2.92 7.34 -8.41
N GLY A 64 -3.64 8.25 -7.73
CA GLY A 64 -4.92 8.78 -8.22
C GLY A 64 -4.78 9.53 -9.56
N GLY A 65 -3.79 10.41 -9.68
CA GLY A 65 -3.54 11.15 -10.91
C GLY A 65 -3.12 10.25 -12.10
N MET A 66 -2.29 9.25 -11.85
CA MET A 66 -1.81 8.34 -12.89
C MET A 66 -2.93 7.44 -13.45
N ALA A 67 -3.85 6.99 -12.59
CA ALA A 67 -4.99 6.18 -13.01
C ALA A 67 -5.93 6.95 -13.96
N VAL A 68 -6.19 8.23 -13.68
CA VAL A 68 -7.02 9.09 -14.55
C VAL A 68 -6.36 9.30 -15.91
N ALA A 69 -5.04 9.55 -15.94
CA ALA A 69 -4.30 9.72 -17.18
C ALA A 69 -4.33 8.46 -18.06
N ALA A 70 -4.17 7.28 -17.45
CA ALA A 70 -4.23 6.00 -18.17
C ALA A 70 -5.63 5.74 -18.78
N LEU A 71 -6.70 6.03 -18.04
CA LEU A 71 -8.08 5.89 -18.53
C LEU A 71 -8.40 6.86 -19.67
N ALA A 72 -7.94 8.11 -19.58
CA ALA A 72 -8.12 9.10 -20.65
C ALA A 72 -7.40 8.70 -21.94
N ALA A 73 -6.15 8.23 -21.83
CA ALA A 73 -5.38 7.74 -22.98
C ALA A 73 -6.05 6.51 -23.61
N GLY A 74 -6.44 5.52 -22.81
CA GLY A 74 -7.13 4.31 -23.29
C GLY A 74 -8.48 4.61 -23.95
N GLY A 75 -9.29 5.49 -23.34
CA GLY A 75 -10.57 5.91 -23.90
C GLY A 75 -10.43 6.67 -25.22
N GLY A 76 -9.45 7.56 -25.33
CA GLY A 76 -9.15 8.30 -26.56
C GLY A 76 -8.74 7.38 -27.72
N LEU A 77 -7.91 6.38 -27.45
CA LEU A 77 -7.51 5.34 -28.42
C LEU A 77 -8.71 4.56 -28.96
N LEU A 78 -9.63 4.13 -28.09
CA LEU A 78 -10.83 3.38 -28.47
C LEU A 78 -11.80 4.22 -29.33
N LEU A 79 -12.01 5.49 -28.97
CA LEU A 79 -12.86 6.40 -29.74
C LEU A 79 -12.25 6.74 -31.11
N GLY A 80 -10.93 6.96 -31.16
CA GLY A 80 -10.19 7.16 -32.40
C GLY A 80 -10.31 5.98 -33.35
N ALA A 81 -10.07 4.76 -32.85
CA ALA A 81 -10.18 3.52 -33.63
C ALA A 81 -11.60 3.31 -34.18
N ARG A 82 -12.64 3.60 -33.37
CA ARG A 82 -14.04 3.47 -33.79
C ARG A 82 -14.42 4.43 -34.92
N ARG A 83 -13.89 5.67 -34.89
CA ARG A 83 -14.13 6.67 -35.94
C ARG A 83 -13.52 6.23 -37.28
N ILE A 84 -12.29 5.73 -37.27
CA ILE A 84 -11.59 5.29 -38.48
C ILE A 84 -12.34 4.13 -39.15
N ARG A 85 -12.87 3.19 -38.37
CA ARG A 85 -13.65 2.05 -38.89
C ARG A 85 -15.03 2.43 -39.42
N ALA A 86 -15.63 3.53 -38.95
CA ALA A 86 -16.94 3.98 -39.40
C ALA A 86 -16.87 4.88 -40.67
N SER A 87 -15.67 5.29 -41.09
CA SER A 87 -15.46 6.22 -42.21
C SER A 87 -14.75 5.59 -43.42
N GLY A 88 -14.50 4.27 -43.40
CA GLY A 88 -13.99 3.50 -44.54
C GLY A 88 -14.99 2.44 -44.95
#